data_AF-A0A914EJ08-F1
#
_entry.id   AF-A0A914EJ08-F1
#
_cell.length_a   1.000
_cell.length_b   1.000
_cell.length_c   1.000
_cell.angle_alpha   90.00
_cell.angle_beta   90.00
_cell.angle_gamma   90.00
#
_symmetry.space_group_name_H-M   'P 1'
#
loop_
_entity.id
_entity.type
_entity.pdbx_description
1 polymer ?
#
loop_
_entity_poly.entity_id
_entity_poly.type
_entity_poly.pdbx_seq_one_letter_code
_entity_poly.pdbx_strand_id
1 'polypeptide(L)'
;MIKRNPSTKVNSTRKLAKKLRANCPDFISVDTHWRNNDGEWPPNSPDLNPLDYSVWSILEEKACAKPHPNVESLKRALKKAWDEITLKTLIKIVDNFPKRLKACMDAKGGHFE
;
A
#
# COMPACT_ATOMS: atom_id res chain seq x y z
N MET A 1 -24.96 28.89 -6.20
CA MET A 1 -24.20 28.54 -4.97
C MET A 1 -24.63 27.17 -4.48
N ILE A 2 -23.91 26.11 -4.84
CA ILE A 2 -24.20 24.74 -4.36
C ILE A 2 -23.32 24.49 -3.13
N LYS A 3 -23.95 24.37 -1.96
CA LYS A 3 -23.26 23.99 -0.71
C LYS A 3 -22.88 22.52 -0.80
N ARG A 4 -21.58 22.21 -0.79
CA ARG A 4 -21.07 20.84 -0.60
C ARG A 4 -21.00 20.55 0.90
N ASN A 5 -21.68 19.49 1.34
CA ASN A 5 -21.30 18.72 2.51
C ASN A 5 -20.66 17.42 2.00
N PRO A 6 -19.48 17.02 2.50
CA PRO A 6 -19.44 15.67 3.06
C PRO A 6 -18.45 15.54 4.23
N SER A 7 -18.99 15.47 5.44
CA SER A 7 -18.46 14.55 6.45
C SER A 7 -18.61 13.12 5.93
N THR A 8 -17.50 12.48 5.51
CA THR A 8 -17.11 11.09 5.83
C THR A 8 -15.99 10.62 4.90
N LYS A 9 -14.78 10.42 5.47
CA LYS A 9 -13.62 9.56 5.02
C LYS A 9 -12.21 10.16 5.29
N VAL A 10 -12.01 10.92 6.36
CA VAL A 10 -10.66 11.39 6.79
C VAL A 10 -10.14 10.69 8.06
N ASN A 11 -10.81 9.63 8.54
CA ASN A 11 -10.57 9.09 9.90
C ASN A 11 -9.83 7.74 9.99
N SER A 12 -9.37 7.15 8.87
CA SER A 12 -8.68 5.84 8.90
C SER A 12 -7.14 5.99 8.90
N THR A 13 -6.59 6.75 7.96
CA THR A 13 -5.15 6.95 7.78
C THR A 13 -4.49 7.67 8.94
N ARG A 14 -5.11 8.73 9.51
CA ARG A 14 -4.59 9.42 10.70
C ARG A 14 -4.54 8.51 11.94
N LYS A 15 -5.52 7.63 12.10
CA LYS A 15 -5.56 6.68 13.23
C LYS A 15 -4.46 5.62 13.09
N LEU A 16 -4.25 5.10 11.88
CA LEU A 16 -3.20 4.15 11.59
C LEU A 16 -1.81 4.77 11.79
N ALA A 17 -1.56 5.96 11.24
CA ALA A 17 -0.31 6.68 11.40
C ALA A 17 0.02 6.94 12.88
N LYS A 18 -0.98 7.35 13.68
CA LYS A 18 -0.82 7.54 15.13
C LYS A 18 -0.46 6.22 15.85
N LYS A 19 -1.05 5.10 15.43
CA LYS A 19 -0.79 3.78 16.03
C LYS A 19 0.60 3.25 15.67
N LEU A 20 1.05 3.47 14.44
CA LEU A 20 2.41 3.11 14.00
C LEU A 20 3.47 3.92 14.76
N ARG A 21 3.31 5.24 14.89
CA ARG A 21 4.22 6.08 15.69
C ARG A 21 4.35 5.64 17.15
N ALA A 22 3.27 5.12 17.74
CA ALA A 22 3.26 4.71 19.15
C ALA A 22 3.84 3.31 19.40
N ASN A 23 3.92 2.44 18.39
CA ASN A 23 4.30 1.03 18.56
C ASN A 23 5.52 0.62 17.71
N CYS A 24 5.93 1.45 16.77
CA CYS A 24 7.06 1.21 15.87
C CYS A 24 7.97 2.46 15.88
N PRO A 25 8.81 2.66 16.92
CA PRO A 25 9.65 3.85 17.04
C PRO A 25 10.66 4.00 15.89
N ASP A 26 11.04 2.88 15.25
CA ASP A 26 11.91 2.86 14.07
C ASP A 26 11.17 3.12 12.75
N PHE A 27 9.84 3.29 12.79
CA PHE A 27 9.04 3.61 11.62
C PHE A 27 9.28 5.07 11.23
N ILE A 28 9.77 5.30 10.01
CA ILE A 28 9.99 6.64 9.45
C ILE A 28 8.67 7.43 9.57
N SER A 29 8.67 8.45 10.43
CA SER A 29 7.52 9.33 10.57
C SER A 29 7.42 10.21 9.33
N VAL A 30 6.48 9.90 8.43
CA VAL A 30 5.98 10.89 7.46
C VAL A 30 5.32 12.01 8.25
N ASP A 31 6.03 13.12 8.46
CA ASP A 31 5.48 14.29 9.10
C ASP A 31 4.57 15.02 8.11
N THR A 32 3.27 14.73 8.17
CA THR A 32 2.27 15.27 7.22
C THR A 32 1.89 16.72 7.48
N HIS A 33 2.78 17.53 8.06
CA HIS A 33 2.56 18.97 8.17
C HIS A 33 2.89 19.61 6.82
N TRP A 34 1.95 20.32 6.21
CA TRP A 34 2.10 20.94 4.87
C TRP A 34 3.30 21.89 4.71
N ARG A 35 3.96 22.25 5.82
CA ARG A 35 5.09 23.17 5.89
C ARG A 35 6.43 22.47 6.15
N ASN A 36 6.43 21.14 6.34
CA ASN A 36 7.62 20.31 6.54
C ASN A 36 7.84 19.46 5.28
N ASN A 37 8.85 19.82 4.49
CA ASN A 37 9.23 19.11 3.25
C ASN A 37 9.85 17.73 3.49
N ASP A 38 10.11 17.36 4.74
CA ASP A 38 10.83 16.12 5.10
C ASP A 38 9.87 14.93 5.34
N GLY A 39 8.55 15.12 5.19
CA GLY A 39 7.52 14.17 5.59
C GLY A 39 6.63 13.63 4.47
N GLU A 40 6.92 13.93 3.21
CA GLU A 40 6.16 13.40 2.08
C GLU A 40 6.67 12.02 1.67
N TRP A 41 5.75 11.07 1.44
CA TRP A 41 6.12 9.81 0.80
C TRP A 41 6.73 10.13 -0.57
N PRO A 42 7.90 9.58 -0.92
CA PRO A 42 8.58 9.92 -2.16
C PRO A 42 7.65 9.65 -3.36
N PRO A 43 7.50 10.62 -4.29
CA PRO A 43 6.70 10.39 -5.49
C PRO A 43 7.28 9.22 -6.29
N ASN A 44 6.43 8.51 -7.04
CA ASN A 44 6.83 7.39 -7.90
C ASN A 44 7.61 6.27 -7.19
N SER A 45 7.22 5.91 -5.97
CA SER A 45 7.87 4.83 -5.19
C SER A 45 6.97 3.58 -5.04
N PRO A 46 6.58 2.90 -6.13
CA PRO A 46 5.82 1.65 -6.05
C PRO A 46 6.60 0.55 -5.34
N ASP A 47 7.93 0.57 -5.44
CA ASP A 47 8.82 -0.39 -4.78
C ASP A 47 8.82 -0.31 -3.26
N LEU A 48 8.24 0.75 -2.69
CA LEU A 48 8.06 0.92 -1.26
C LEU A 48 6.59 0.74 -0.82
N ASN A 49 5.66 0.43 -1.73
CA ASN A 49 4.27 0.17 -1.38
C ASN A 49 3.95 -1.33 -1.46
N PRO A 50 3.65 -2.02 -0.34
CA PRO A 50 3.28 -3.44 -0.33
C PRO A 50 2.16 -3.85 -1.28
N LEU A 51 1.23 -2.93 -1.56
CA LEU A 51 0.18 -3.19 -2.54
C LEU A 51 0.76 -3.29 -3.96
N ASP A 52 1.65 -2.36 -4.31
CA ASP A 52 2.24 -2.24 -5.65
C ASP A 52 3.30 -3.30 -5.92
N TYR A 53 4.25 -3.52 -5.00
CA TYR A 53 5.32 -4.50 -5.23
C TYR A 53 4.89 -5.97 -5.00
N SER A 54 3.66 -6.24 -4.54
CA SER A 54 3.23 -7.62 -4.26
C SER A 54 1.75 -7.90 -4.42
N VAL A 55 0.87 -7.21 -3.68
CA VAL A 55 -0.55 -7.63 -3.59
C VAL A 55 -1.24 -7.57 -4.95
N TRP A 56 -0.98 -6.54 -5.75
CA TRP A 56 -1.56 -6.44 -7.10
C TRP A 56 -1.15 -7.60 -8.01
N SER A 57 0.12 -8.01 -7.96
CA SER A 57 0.59 -9.18 -8.73
C SER A 57 -0.12 -10.47 -8.32
N ILE A 58 -0.33 -10.69 -7.01
CA ILE A 58 -1.07 -11.86 -6.50
C ILE A 58 -2.53 -11.84 -6.98
N LEU A 59 -3.18 -10.67 -6.91
CA LEU A 59 -4.57 -10.54 -7.34
C LEU A 59 -4.71 -10.73 -8.85
N GLU A 60 -3.79 -10.19 -9.64
CA GLU A 60 -3.75 -10.36 -11.08
C GLU A 60 -3.54 -11.83 -11.45
N GLU A 61 -2.52 -12.49 -10.89
CA GLU A 61 -2.22 -13.91 -11.14
C GLU A 61 -3.45 -14.79 -10.88
N LYS A 62 -4.13 -14.57 -9.75
CA LYS A 62 -5.29 -15.39 -9.35
C LYS A 62 -6.56 -15.04 -10.10
N ALA A 63 -6.90 -13.76 -10.21
CA ALA A 63 -8.16 -13.34 -10.82
C ALA A 63 -8.09 -13.48 -12.34
N CYS A 64 -6.96 -13.17 -12.96
CA CYS A 64 -6.80 -13.20 -14.42
C CYS A 64 -6.30 -14.55 -14.96
N ALA A 65 -6.19 -15.58 -14.12
CA ALA A 65 -5.82 -16.95 -14.55
C ALA A 65 -6.75 -17.51 -15.64
N LYS A 66 -7.97 -16.98 -15.79
CA LYS A 66 -8.93 -17.34 -16.83
C LYS A 66 -9.64 -16.09 -17.37
N PRO A 67 -10.08 -16.10 -18.64
CA PRO A 67 -10.91 -15.03 -19.19
C PRO A 67 -12.24 -14.89 -18.45
N HIS A 68 -12.74 -13.66 -18.37
CA HIS A 68 -14.04 -13.35 -17.77
C HIS A 68 -15.02 -12.81 -18.80
N PRO A 69 -16.29 -13.27 -18.79
CA PRO A 69 -17.29 -12.84 -19.75
C PRO A 69 -17.81 -11.41 -19.50
N ASN A 70 -17.61 -10.86 -18.30
CA ASN A 70 -18.03 -9.51 -17.93
C ASN A 70 -17.30 -9.03 -16.66
N VAL A 71 -17.42 -7.72 -16.42
CA VAL A 71 -16.82 -7.03 -15.26
C VAL A 71 -17.29 -7.61 -13.92
N GLU A 72 -18.55 -8.05 -13.81
CA GLU A 72 -19.07 -8.62 -12.56
C GLU A 72 -18.42 -9.97 -12.22
N SER A 73 -18.13 -10.78 -13.24
CA SER A 73 -17.35 -12.00 -13.05
C SER A 73 -15.92 -11.71 -12.57
N LEU A 74 -15.25 -10.70 -13.15
CA LEU A 74 -13.91 -10.29 -12.74
C LEU A 74 -13.90 -9.76 -11.30
N LYS A 75 -14.88 -8.92 -10.92
CA LYS A 75 -15.02 -8.43 -9.53
C LYS A 75 -15.18 -9.58 -8.53
N ARG A 76 -15.96 -10.61 -8.86
CA ARG A 76 -16.11 -11.80 -8.00
C ARG A 76 -14.80 -12.57 -7.87
N ALA A 77 -14.06 -12.73 -8.98
CA ALA A 77 -12.76 -13.39 -8.97
C ALA A 77 -11.73 -12.63 -8.12
N LEU A 78 -11.67 -11.29 -8.25
CA LEU A 78 -10.80 -10.44 -7.43
C LEU A 78 -11.13 -10.53 -5.94
N LYS A 79 -12.43 -10.49 -5.57
CA LYS A 79 -12.84 -10.67 -4.17
C LYS A 79 -12.43 -12.03 -3.62
N LYS A 80 -12.65 -13.10 -4.39
CA LYS A 80 -12.21 -14.44 -4.01
C LYS A 80 -10.69 -14.51 -3.84
N ALA A 81 -9.93 -13.95 -4.79
CA ALA A 81 -8.47 -13.92 -4.72
C ALA A 81 -7.98 -13.18 -3.47
N TRP A 82 -8.63 -12.05 -3.13
CA TRP A 82 -8.36 -11.28 -1.91
C TRP A 82 -8.59 -12.09 -0.63
N ASP A 83 -9.73 -12.77 -0.54
CA ASP A 83 -10.09 -13.58 0.63
C ASP A 83 -9.16 -14.80 0.82
N GLU A 84 -8.53 -15.28 -0.25
CA GLU A 84 -7.54 -16.35 -0.22
C GLU A 84 -6.12 -15.88 0.15
N ILE A 85 -5.87 -14.57 0.27
CA ILE A 85 -4.55 -14.08 0.72
C ILE A 85 -4.40 -14.42 2.21
N THR A 86 -3.53 -15.40 2.49
CA THR A 86 -3.30 -15.84 3.86
C THR A 86 -2.53 -14.79 4.67
N LEU A 87 -2.72 -14.79 5.99
CA LEU A 87 -1.92 -13.96 6.91
C LEU A 87 -0.43 -14.26 6.78
N LYS A 88 -0.04 -15.53 6.54
CA LYS A 88 1.35 -15.92 6.29
C LYS A 88 1.94 -15.23 5.07
N THR A 89 1.15 -15.07 4.00
CA THR A 89 1.56 -14.31 2.81
C THR A 89 1.74 -12.84 3.13
N LEU A 90 0.79 -12.22 3.85
CA LEU A 90 0.88 -10.82 4.25
C LEU A 90 2.09 -10.52 5.12
N ILE A 91 2.39 -11.40 6.09
CA ILE A 91 3.59 -11.29 6.94
C ILE A 91 4.85 -11.26 6.08
N LYS A 92 5.00 -12.20 5.13
CA LYS A 92 6.15 -12.22 4.21
C LYS A 92 6.28 -10.95 3.38
N ILE A 93 5.17 -10.40 2.90
CA ILE A 93 5.17 -9.15 2.12
C ILE A 93 5.70 -7.99 2.98
N VAL A 94 5.25 -7.90 4.23
CA VAL A 94 5.70 -6.86 5.18
C VAL A 94 7.16 -7.09 5.59
N ASP A 95 7.56 -8.33 5.86
CA ASP A 95 8.94 -8.70 6.22
C ASP A 95 9.95 -8.39 5.09
N ASN A 96 9.48 -8.26 3.84
CA ASN A 96 10.32 -7.85 2.71
C ASN A 96 10.53 -6.33 2.63
N PHE A 97 9.75 -5.53 3.36
CA PHE A 97 9.81 -4.07 3.30
C PHE A 97 11.18 -3.50 3.73
N PRO A 98 11.83 -3.97 4.83
CA PRO A 98 13.17 -3.51 5.21
C PRO A 98 14.23 -3.78 4.14
N LYS A 99 14.15 -4.92 3.44
CA LYS A 99 15.05 -5.25 2.33
C LYS A 99 14.90 -4.25 1.19
N ARG A 100 13.66 -3.90 0.83
CA ARG A 100 13.35 -2.90 -0.21
C ARG A 100 13.79 -1.49 0.18
N LEU A 101 13.62 -1.10 1.44
CA LEU A 101 14.17 0.16 1.96
C LEU A 101 15.68 0.23 1.81
N LYS A 102 16.39 -0.85 2.16
CA LYS A 102 17.85 -0.91 1.98
C LYS A 102 18.25 -0.80 0.51
N ALA A 103 17.57 -1.51 -0.39
CA ALA A 103 17.82 -1.41 -1.83
C ALA A 103 17.60 0.02 -2.36
N CYS A 104 16.56 0.72 -1.89
CA CYS A 104 16.32 2.12 -2.20
C CYS A 104 17.48 3.02 -1.73
N MET A 105 17.98 2.81 -0.50
CA MET A 105 19.12 3.55 0.04
C MET A 105 20.39 3.30 -0.76
N ASP A 106 20.68 2.04 -1.11
CA ASP A 106 21.85 1.64 -1.90
C ASP A 106 21.77 2.24 -3.32
N ALA A 107 20.56 2.33 -3.89
CA ALA A 107 20.28 3.00 -5.15
C ALA A 107 20.24 4.54 -5.04
N LYS A 108 20.45 5.12 -3.85
CA LYS A 108 20.35 6.55 -3.57
C LYS A 108 19.02 7.17 -4.03
N GLY A 109 17.91 6.44 -3.86
CA GLY A 109 16.58 6.84 -4.31
C GLY A 109 16.30 6.59 -5.79
N GLY A 110 17.22 5.93 -6.52
CA GLY A 110 16.99 5.44 -7.88
C GLY A 110 16.13 4.17 -7.92
N HIS A 111 15.83 3.70 -9.13
CA HIS A 111 15.06 2.47 -9.37
C HIS A 111 15.82 1.22 -8.90
N PHE A 112 15.09 0.24 -8.36
CA PHE A 112 15.61 -1.06 -7.93
C PHE A 112 14.53 -2.14 -8.08
N GLU A 113 14.92 -3.41 -8.15
CA GLU A 113 14.00 -4.57 -8.24
C GLU A 113 14.25 -5.60 -7.12
#